data_AF-A0A969ATX3-F1
#
_entry.id   AF-A0A969ATX3-F1
#
_cell.length_a   1.000
_cell.length_b   1.000
_cell.length_c   1.000
_cell.angle_alpha   90.00
_cell.angle_beta   90.00
_cell.angle_gamma   90.00
#
_symmetry.space_group_name_H-M   'P 1'
#
loop_
_entity.id
_entity.type
_entity.pdbx_description
1 polymer ?
#
loop_
_entity_poly.entity_id
_entity_poly.type
_entity_poly.pdbx_seq_one_letter_code
_entity_poly.pdbx_strand_id
1 'polypeptide(L)'
;MIIKILRRIVLVLALVATGNSPSVFSAQVDFCKVFGAVYVEKNPQLADYRVYEEDSEAFCNIKVYEADSRVFADREGLWHFTDTKAFADFTIYFESKKGLADFSVYFIEVESFAGCNN
;
A
#
# COMPACT_ATOMS: atom_id res chain seq x y z
N MET A 1 -0.63 52.77 39.51
CA MET A 1 -0.65 51.43 40.15
C MET A 1 -0.31 50.39 39.07
N ILE A 2 0.89 50.36 38.49
CA ILE A 2 2.21 49.91 39.00
C ILE A 2 2.15 48.56 39.73
N ILE A 3 2.38 47.48 38.97
CA ILE A 3 3.20 46.35 39.43
C ILE A 3 4.25 46.08 38.34
N LYS A 4 5.48 46.54 38.63
CA LYS A 4 6.71 46.17 37.94
C LYS A 4 7.14 44.81 38.49
N ILE A 5 7.25 43.77 37.66
CA ILE A 5 8.13 42.64 37.96
C ILE A 5 9.03 42.43 36.76
N LEU A 6 10.16 43.11 36.84
CA LEU A 6 11.36 42.92 36.05
C LEU A 6 11.98 41.57 36.47
N ARG A 7 11.91 40.54 35.63
CA ARG A 7 12.74 39.35 35.79
C ARG A 7 13.38 38.97 34.47
N ARG A 8 14.61 39.49 34.33
CA ARG A 8 15.76 38.94 33.62
C ARG A 8 15.44 38.14 32.37
N ILE A 9 15.62 38.83 31.24
CA ILE A 9 16.01 38.27 29.95
C ILE A 9 17.07 37.19 30.19
N VAL A 10 16.72 35.94 29.93
CA VAL A 10 17.71 34.89 29.63
C VAL A 10 17.46 34.55 28.18
N LEU A 11 18.27 35.14 27.31
CA LEU A 11 18.32 34.82 25.89
C LEU A 11 19.05 33.48 25.77
N VAL A 12 18.33 32.37 25.93
CA VAL A 12 18.87 31.04 25.62
C VAL A 12 18.72 30.84 24.12
N LEU A 13 19.71 31.31 23.37
CA LEU A 13 19.92 30.90 21.99
C LEU A 13 20.49 29.47 21.99
N ALA A 14 19.65 28.49 22.30
CA ALA A 14 19.96 27.09 22.06
C ALA A 14 19.48 26.73 20.65
N LEU A 15 20.32 26.99 19.65
CA LEU A 15 20.25 26.30 18.37
C LEU A 15 20.68 24.85 18.60
N VAL A 16 19.78 24.07 19.19
CA VAL A 16 19.85 22.61 19.12
C VAL A 16 18.79 22.21 18.12
N ALA A 17 19.18 22.17 16.85
CA ALA A 17 18.45 21.42 15.83
C ALA A 17 18.61 19.92 16.16
N THR A 18 17.97 19.47 17.23
CA THR A 18 17.61 18.06 17.37
C THR A 18 16.45 17.87 16.42
N GLY A 19 16.78 17.56 15.17
CA GLY A 19 15.85 17.02 14.20
C GLY A 19 15.41 15.63 14.65
N ASN A 20 14.64 15.57 15.74
CA ASN A 20 13.73 14.45 15.95
C ASN A 20 12.58 14.68 14.99
N SER A 21 12.82 14.35 13.72
CA SER A 21 11.73 14.04 12.81
C SER A 21 10.97 12.88 13.47
N PRO A 22 9.67 13.01 13.80
CA PRO A 22 8.88 11.84 14.11
C PRO A 22 8.97 10.97 12.87
N SER A 23 9.65 9.82 12.99
CA SER A 23 9.58 8.76 12.02
C SER A 23 8.13 8.36 11.96
N VAL A 24 7.40 8.91 10.98
CA VAL A 24 6.09 8.43 10.60
C VAL A 24 6.33 6.97 10.28
N PHE A 25 5.93 6.09 11.20
CA PHE A 25 5.96 4.66 11.00
C PHE A 25 4.92 4.39 9.91
N SER A 26 5.34 4.53 8.65
CA SER A 26 4.60 3.96 7.54
C SER A 26 4.67 2.46 7.76
N ALA A 27 3.57 1.86 8.20
CA ALA A 27 3.43 0.41 8.12
C ALA A 27 3.70 0.05 6.65
N GLN A 28 4.84 -0.59 6.38
CA GLN A 28 5.18 -1.05 5.05
C GLN A 28 4.22 -2.20 4.74
N VAL A 29 3.41 -2.06 3.70
CA VAL A 29 2.52 -3.13 3.23
C VAL A 29 3.41 -4.25 2.68
N ASP A 30 3.30 -5.44 3.26
CA ASP A 30 3.92 -6.65 2.69
C ASP A 30 3.02 -7.16 1.56
N PHE A 31 3.19 -6.55 0.38
CA PHE A 31 2.38 -6.82 -0.80
C PHE A 31 2.52 -8.28 -1.29
N CYS A 32 3.61 -8.98 -0.94
CA CYS A 32 3.79 -10.40 -1.28
C CYS A 32 2.87 -11.34 -0.48
N LYS A 33 2.18 -10.83 0.55
CA LYS A 33 1.18 -11.57 1.30
C LYS A 33 -0.25 -11.26 0.86
N VAL A 34 -0.42 -10.49 -0.21
CA VAL A 34 -1.72 -10.16 -0.81
C VAL A 34 -2.01 -11.17 -1.93
N PHE A 35 -2.71 -12.25 -1.60
CA PHE A 35 -3.18 -13.28 -2.52
C PHE A 35 -4.49 -13.89 -2.01
N GLY A 36 -5.23 -14.58 -2.87
CA GLY A 36 -6.58 -15.09 -2.55
C GLY A 36 -7.67 -14.56 -3.47
N ALA A 37 -8.91 -14.65 -3.00
CA ALA A 37 -10.05 -14.08 -3.70
C ALA A 37 -10.07 -12.55 -3.56
N VAL A 38 -10.25 -11.86 -4.68
CA VAL A 38 -10.20 -10.40 -4.76
C VAL A 38 -11.51 -9.82 -5.28
N TYR A 39 -11.99 -8.78 -4.60
CA TYR A 39 -13.12 -7.97 -5.08
C TYR A 39 -12.65 -6.58 -5.47
N VAL A 40 -13.07 -6.13 -6.65
CA VAL A 40 -12.71 -4.81 -7.19
C VAL A 40 -13.74 -3.77 -6.75
N GLU A 41 -13.31 -2.85 -5.90
CA GLU A 41 -14.07 -1.71 -5.46
C GLU A 41 -14.13 -0.61 -6.50
N LYS A 42 -15.23 0.15 -6.49
CA LYS A 42 -15.39 1.36 -7.30
C LYS A 42 -14.95 2.62 -6.57
N ASN A 43 -14.85 2.55 -5.25
CA ASN A 43 -14.49 3.67 -4.40
C ASN A 43 -13.18 3.35 -3.67
N PRO A 44 -12.10 4.14 -3.85
CA PRO A 44 -10.81 3.89 -3.21
C PRO A 44 -10.85 3.97 -1.68
N GLN A 45 -11.91 4.52 -1.08
CA GLN A 45 -12.08 4.57 0.38
C GLN A 45 -12.67 3.28 0.97
N LEU A 46 -13.15 2.37 0.11
CA LEU A 46 -13.74 1.09 0.52
C LEU A 46 -12.81 -0.11 0.26
N ALA A 47 -11.70 0.14 -0.43
CA ALA A 47 -10.70 -0.86 -0.76
C ALA A 47 -9.67 -1.00 0.36
N ASP A 48 -9.18 -2.22 0.57
CA ASP A 48 -8.06 -2.48 1.46
C ASP A 48 -6.75 -1.97 0.86
N TYR A 49 -6.61 -2.10 -0.47
CA TYR A 49 -5.43 -1.66 -1.21
C TYR A 49 -5.77 -0.88 -2.48
N ARG A 50 -4.94 0.10 -2.81
CA ARG A 50 -4.90 0.79 -4.11
C ARG A 50 -3.81 0.15 -4.96
N VAL A 51 -4.19 -0.40 -6.09
CA VAL A 51 -3.29 -1.17 -6.96
C VAL A 51 -3.14 -0.45 -8.28
N TYR A 52 -1.91 -0.23 -8.71
CA TYR A 52 -1.62 0.29 -10.06
C TYR A 52 -1.31 -0.87 -11.00
N GLU A 53 -2.00 -0.97 -12.13
CA GLU A 53 -1.67 -1.94 -13.17
C GLU A 53 -0.56 -1.37 -14.06
N GLU A 54 0.55 -2.09 -14.17
CA GLU A 54 1.67 -1.73 -15.04
C GLU A 54 1.46 -2.23 -16.47
N ASP A 55 2.02 -1.50 -17.43
CA ASP A 55 2.10 -1.94 -18.83
C ASP A 55 3.32 -2.84 -19.11
N SER A 56 4.22 -3.00 -18.13
CA SER A 56 5.46 -3.75 -18.31
C SER A 56 5.85 -4.50 -17.05
N GLU A 57 6.08 -5.81 -17.20
CA GLU A 57 6.53 -6.73 -16.14
C GLU A 57 7.71 -6.18 -15.33
N ALA A 58 8.66 -5.51 -15.99
CA ALA A 58 9.88 -5.01 -15.36
C ALA A 58 9.66 -3.96 -14.25
N PHE A 59 8.47 -3.35 -14.16
CA PHE A 59 8.19 -2.27 -13.21
C PHE A 59 7.18 -2.62 -12.12
N CYS A 60 6.62 -3.83 -12.17
CA CYS A 60 5.64 -4.27 -11.19
C CYS A 60 6.31 -4.72 -9.88
N ASN A 61 5.55 -4.65 -8.78
CA ASN A 61 5.92 -5.30 -7.53
C ASN A 61 5.54 -6.79 -7.56
N ILE A 62 4.37 -7.11 -8.13
CA ILE A 62 3.83 -8.48 -8.20
C ILE A 62 3.42 -8.81 -9.62
N LYS A 63 3.75 -10.02 -10.07
CA LYS A 63 3.20 -10.62 -11.28
C LYS A 63 1.98 -11.44 -10.90
N VAL A 64 0.82 -11.05 -11.40
CA VAL A 64 -0.47 -11.62 -11.04
C VAL A 64 -0.96 -12.55 -12.14
N TYR A 65 -1.21 -13.80 -11.79
CA TYR A 65 -1.97 -14.73 -12.61
C TYR A 65 -3.40 -14.81 -12.07
N GLU A 66 -4.38 -14.72 -12.97
CA GLU A 66 -5.79 -14.88 -12.63
C GLU A 66 -6.14 -16.36 -12.52
N ALA A 67 -6.38 -16.81 -11.30
CA ALA A 67 -6.75 -18.17 -10.99
C ALA A 67 -8.24 -18.42 -11.28
N ASP A 68 -8.52 -19.57 -11.90
CA ASP A 68 -9.89 -19.98 -12.26
C ASP A 68 -10.82 -20.18 -11.05
N SER A 69 -10.26 -20.40 -9.86
CA SER A 69 -11.04 -20.57 -8.63
C SER A 69 -10.26 -20.14 -7.39
N ARG A 70 -11.01 -19.78 -6.34
CA ARG A 70 -10.43 -19.37 -5.04
C ARG A 70 -9.45 -20.39 -4.46
N VAL A 71 -9.67 -21.69 -4.65
CA VAL A 71 -8.79 -22.73 -4.10
C VAL A 71 -7.40 -22.76 -4.74
N PHE A 72 -7.23 -22.16 -5.92
CA PHE A 72 -5.94 -22.03 -6.60
C PHE A 72 -5.27 -20.67 -6.34
N ALA A 73 -5.94 -19.74 -5.66
CA ALA A 73 -5.36 -18.45 -5.26
C ALA A 73 -4.68 -18.58 -3.88
N ASP A 74 -3.75 -19.52 -3.73
CA ASP A 74 -3.23 -19.98 -2.43
C ASP A 74 -1.79 -19.55 -2.10
N ARG A 75 -1.15 -18.81 -3.02
CA ARG A 75 0.22 -18.32 -2.89
C ARG A 75 0.42 -16.98 -3.59
N GLU A 76 1.55 -16.33 -3.33
CA GLU A 76 1.88 -15.02 -3.88
C GLU A 76 1.69 -14.94 -5.40
N GLY A 77 1.06 -13.85 -5.85
CA GLY A 77 0.78 -13.61 -7.27
C GLY A 77 -0.38 -14.41 -7.85
N LEU A 78 -1.09 -15.26 -7.08
CA LEU A 78 -2.30 -15.94 -7.56
C LEU A 78 -3.54 -15.26 -7.00
N TRP A 79 -4.33 -14.63 -7.89
CA TRP A 79 -5.54 -13.90 -7.52
C TRP A 79 -6.76 -14.50 -8.21
N HIS A 80 -7.86 -14.64 -7.47
CA HIS A 80 -9.14 -15.07 -8.04
C HIS A 80 -10.17 -13.94 -7.94
N PHE A 81 -10.57 -13.35 -9.07
CA PHE A 81 -11.54 -12.26 -9.06
C PHE A 81 -12.95 -12.78 -8.80
N THR A 82 -13.64 -12.13 -7.87
CA THR A 82 -15.03 -12.45 -7.53
C THR A 82 -15.92 -11.23 -7.66
N ASP A 83 -17.15 -11.42 -8.13
CA ASP A 83 -18.19 -10.39 -8.19
C ASP A 83 -18.91 -10.17 -6.84
N THR A 84 -18.59 -10.99 -5.82
CA THR A 84 -19.26 -10.93 -4.51
C THR A 84 -18.26 -10.54 -3.42
N LYS A 85 -18.35 -9.31 -2.92
CA LYS A 85 -17.45 -8.77 -1.87
C LYS A 85 -17.33 -9.69 -0.65
N ALA A 86 -18.42 -10.33 -0.23
CA ALA A 86 -18.43 -11.23 0.93
C ALA A 86 -17.60 -12.52 0.75
N PHE A 87 -17.17 -12.83 -0.47
CA PHE A 87 -16.32 -13.99 -0.78
C PHE A 87 -14.85 -13.63 -1.00
N ALA A 88 -14.52 -12.34 -0.97
CA ALA A 88 -13.16 -11.87 -1.13
C ALA A 88 -12.37 -12.01 0.17
N ASP A 89 -11.10 -12.39 0.04
CA ASP A 89 -10.13 -12.36 1.12
C ASP A 89 -9.60 -10.92 1.34
N PHE A 90 -9.60 -10.11 0.27
CA PHE A 90 -9.27 -8.68 0.30
C PHE A 90 -9.94 -7.92 -0.84
N THR A 91 -9.97 -6.60 -0.74
CA THR A 91 -10.52 -5.70 -1.76
C THR A 91 -9.47 -4.76 -2.33
N ILE A 92 -9.58 -4.49 -3.62
CA ILE A 92 -8.68 -3.57 -4.31
C ILE A 92 -9.45 -2.46 -5.02
N TYR A 93 -8.80 -1.33 -5.22
CA TYR A 93 -9.21 -0.32 -6.18
C TYR A 93 -8.08 -0.14 -7.19
N PHE A 94 -8.37 -0.22 -8.48
CA PHE A 94 -7.38 0.08 -9.52
C PHE A 94 -7.14 1.59 -9.59
N GLU A 95 -5.98 2.01 -9.11
CA GLU A 95 -5.56 3.40 -9.09
C GLU A 95 -4.94 3.77 -10.44
N SER A 96 -5.33 4.94 -10.95
CA SER A 96 -4.89 5.49 -12.22
C SER A 96 -3.49 6.11 -12.18
N LYS A 97 -2.99 6.44 -10.99
CA LYS A 97 -1.71 7.11 -10.78
C LYS A 97 -0.82 6.25 -9.90
N LYS A 98 0.27 5.73 -10.47
CA LYS A 98 1.26 4.90 -9.75
C LYS A 98 1.70 5.49 -8.40
N GLY A 99 1.94 6.79 -8.32
CA GLY A 99 2.35 7.46 -7.08
C GLY A 99 1.30 7.56 -5.98
N LEU A 100 0.05 7.14 -6.24
CA LEU A 100 -1.04 7.07 -5.26
C LEU A 100 -1.43 5.63 -4.90
N ALA A 101 -0.83 4.63 -5.56
CA ALA A 101 -1.06 3.23 -5.26
C ALA A 101 -0.17 2.76 -4.11
N ASP A 102 -0.63 1.74 -3.40
CA ASP A 102 0.14 1.08 -2.34
C ASP A 102 1.23 0.18 -2.93
N PHE A 103 0.92 -0.47 -4.07
CA PHE A 103 1.85 -1.27 -4.87
C PHE A 103 1.34 -1.42 -6.31
N SER A 104 2.18 -1.92 -7.21
CA SER A 104 1.81 -2.18 -8.60
C SER A 104 1.88 -3.65 -9.00
N VAL A 105 1.02 -4.02 -9.94
CA VAL A 105 0.88 -5.39 -10.46
C VAL A 105 1.06 -5.42 -11.98
N TYR A 106 1.47 -6.56 -12.51
CA TYR A 106 1.43 -6.85 -13.94
C TYR A 106 0.75 -8.20 -14.15
N PHE A 107 -0.29 -8.24 -14.99
CA PHE A 107 -1.01 -9.49 -15.26
C PHE A 107 -0.25 -10.36 -16.25
N ILE A 108 -0.18 -11.66 -15.96
CA ILE A 108 0.51 -12.65 -16.78
C ILE A 108 -0.41 -13.85 -17.10
N GLU A 109 -0.07 -14.57 -18.15
CA GLU A 109 -0.85 -15.73 -18.63
C GLU A 109 -0.31 -17.09 -18.15
N VAL A 110 0.87 -17.12 -17.51
CA VAL A 110 1.53 -18.37 -17.10
C VAL A 110 1.70 -18.41 -15.59
N GLU A 111 0.92 -19.26 -14.92
CA GLU A 111 0.88 -19.37 -13.45
C GLU A 111 2.25 -19.60 -12.81
N SER A 112 3.12 -20.41 -13.43
CA SER A 112 4.45 -20.72 -12.89
C SER A 112 5.38 -19.52 -12.76
N PHE A 113 5.06 -18.40 -13.41
CA PHE A 113 5.82 -17.15 -13.33
C PHE A 113 5.19 -16.10 -12.40
N ALA A 114 4.06 -16.42 -11.77
CA ALA A 114 3.40 -15.53 -10.81
C ALA A 114 4.22 -15.41 -9.52
N GLY A 115 4.07 -14.28 -8.86
CA GLY A 115 4.71 -13.99 -7.58
C GLY A 115 5.41 -12.64 -7.57
N CYS A 116 6.12 -12.39 -6.46
CA CYS A 116 6.90 -11.17 -6.29
C CYS A 116 8.24 -11.22 -7.02
N ASN A 117 8.66 -10.08 -7.55
CA ASN A 117 10.01 -9.89 -8.05
C ASN A 117 10.90 -9.50 -6.85
N ASN A 118 11.71 -10.44 -6.34
CA ASN A 118 12.68 -10.18 -5.27
C ASN A 118 14.02 -9.69 -5.82
#